data_AF-A0A4Z1CYJ7-F1
#
_entry.id   AF-A0A4Z1CYJ7-F1
#
_cell.length_a   1.000
_cell.length_b   1.000
_cell.length_c   1.000
_cell.angle_alpha   90.00
_cell.angle_beta   90.00
_cell.angle_gamma   90.00
#
_symmetry.space_group_name_H-M   'P 1'
#
loop_
_entity.id
_entity.type
_entity.pdbx_description
1 polymer ?
#
loop_
_entity_poly.entity_id
_entity_poly.type
_entity_poly.pdbx_seq_one_letter_code
_entity_poly.pdbx_strand_id
1 'polypeptide(L)'
;MSRCGRFGFSGTGRPAVAPLVGANENRRTTRMIKIKSAFAVTAAAAMLAVGGLTAASAPAEAASGGRVCLFLDKEGAKFAGRTYGHVAWAIRDPKNTNHWIWGATENAEGDSTTLPGKDNGSWIQGGTWSEMRGETKSKKRTVELARYDAYRCINTAGGDLKAAQRTFNNMQKNGYQILHNNCLTKAIAIFRKYSPALSSSHLPDGDSTPPRNYFKTTLDNARGWEKARTY
;
A
#
# COMPACT_ATOMS: atom_id res chain seq x y z
N MET A 1 5.55 -14.40 18.36
CA MET A 1 5.95 -14.23 16.94
C MET A 1 5.60 -15.52 16.21
N SER A 2 4.37 -15.65 15.73
CA SER A 2 3.90 -16.88 15.07
C SER A 2 3.99 -16.70 13.56
N ARG A 3 4.78 -17.57 12.93
CA ARG A 3 4.96 -17.66 11.48
C ARG A 3 3.73 -18.34 10.87
N CYS A 4 3.19 -17.77 9.79
CA CYS A 4 2.21 -18.45 8.95
C CYS A 4 2.77 -19.79 8.45
N GLY A 5 1.96 -20.83 8.61
CA GLY A 5 2.24 -22.19 8.13
C GLY A 5 2.42 -22.22 6.62
N ARG A 6 3.59 -22.69 6.21
CA ARG A 6 3.94 -23.02 4.83
C ARG A 6 3.57 -24.48 4.62
N PHE A 7 2.57 -24.76 3.79
CA PHE A 7 2.25 -26.13 3.35
C PHE A 7 3.45 -26.67 2.57
N GLY A 8 4.07 -27.75 3.08
CA GLY A 8 5.17 -28.45 2.45
C GLY A 8 4.66 -29.59 1.57
N PHE A 9 4.94 -29.52 0.27
CA PHE A 9 4.98 -30.69 -0.60
C PHE A 9 6.38 -31.32 -0.49
N SER A 10 6.41 -32.59 -0.09
CA SER A 10 7.60 -33.43 -0.06
C SER A 10 7.84 -33.99 -1.45
N GLY A 11 9.04 -33.81 -2.01
CA GLY A 11 9.34 -34.29 -3.37
C GLY A 11 10.78 -34.07 -3.82
N THR A 12 11.58 -35.13 -3.63
CA THR A 12 12.81 -35.49 -4.37
C THR A 12 14.09 -34.71 -4.07
N GLY A 13 15.05 -35.44 -3.48
CA GLY A 13 16.40 -34.99 -3.23
C GLY A 13 17.30 -35.06 -4.46
N ARG A 14 18.35 -34.23 -4.43
CA ARG A 14 19.65 -34.48 -5.10
C ARG A 14 20.74 -33.88 -4.19
N PRO A 15 21.84 -34.60 -3.94
CA PRO A 15 22.93 -34.08 -3.11
C PRO A 15 23.91 -33.20 -3.89
N ALA A 16 24.54 -32.35 -3.08
CA ALA A 16 25.67 -31.44 -3.24
C ALA A 16 26.70 -31.69 -4.36
N VAL A 17 27.17 -30.57 -4.95
CA VAL A 17 28.56 -30.40 -5.37
C VAL A 17 29.06 -29.03 -4.89
N ALA A 18 30.23 -29.05 -4.25
CA ALA A 18 30.93 -27.94 -3.61
C ALA A 18 31.70 -27.06 -4.64
N PRO A 19 32.35 -25.95 -4.21
CA PRO A 19 32.71 -24.84 -5.07
C PRO A 19 34.10 -24.97 -5.70
N LEU A 20 34.28 -24.38 -6.89
CA LEU A 20 35.60 -24.12 -7.46
C LEU A 20 35.93 -22.64 -7.39
N VAL A 21 37.03 -22.41 -6.67
CA VAL A 21 37.87 -21.20 -6.62
C VAL A 21 38.32 -20.83 -8.03
N GLY A 22 38.34 -19.53 -8.33
CA GLY A 22 38.91 -19.00 -9.58
C GLY A 22 39.12 -17.50 -9.50
N ALA A 23 40.27 -17.09 -8.96
CA ALA A 23 40.82 -15.77 -9.17
C ALA A 23 41.11 -15.58 -10.68
N ASN A 24 40.80 -14.41 -11.24
CA ASN A 24 41.56 -13.94 -12.39
C ASN A 24 41.64 -12.42 -12.44
N GLU A 25 42.87 -11.97 -12.20
CA GLU A 25 43.41 -10.65 -12.44
C GLU A 25 43.39 -10.38 -13.96
N ASN A 26 42.81 -9.27 -14.41
CA ASN A 26 43.15 -8.75 -15.73
C ASN A 26 43.15 -7.22 -15.77
N ARG A 27 44.34 -6.73 -15.44
CA ARG A 27 44.98 -5.50 -15.88
C ARG A 27 44.80 -5.31 -17.41
N ARG A 28 44.31 -4.16 -17.87
CA ARG A 28 44.84 -3.51 -19.11
C ARG A 28 44.28 -2.10 -19.41
N THR A 29 45.25 -1.18 -19.40
CA THR A 29 45.49 -0.09 -20.37
C THR A 29 44.47 1.03 -20.59
N THR A 30 44.81 2.14 -19.94
CA THR A 30 44.73 3.54 -20.40
C THR A 30 44.96 3.71 -21.90
N ARG A 31 44.07 4.44 -22.59
CA ARG A 31 44.42 5.25 -23.76
C ARG A 31 43.86 6.65 -23.58
N MET A 32 44.77 7.57 -23.28
CA MET A 32 44.60 9.00 -23.46
C MET A 32 44.55 9.30 -24.96
N ILE A 33 43.52 10.02 -25.41
CA ILE A 33 43.53 10.69 -26.69
C ILE A 33 43.56 12.19 -26.39
N LYS A 34 44.74 12.78 -26.58
CA LYS A 34 44.94 14.23 -26.66
C LYS A 34 44.57 14.65 -28.07
N ILE A 35 43.55 15.50 -28.23
CA ILE A 35 43.40 16.34 -29.41
C ILE A 35 43.39 17.77 -28.92
N LYS A 36 44.49 18.47 -29.21
CA LYS A 36 44.68 19.88 -28.95
C LYS A 36 44.37 20.67 -30.23
N SER A 37 43.76 21.83 -30.00
CA SER A 37 43.84 23.05 -30.80
C SER A 37 43.05 23.09 -32.12
N ALA A 38 42.52 24.21 -32.60
CA ALA A 38 42.07 25.53 -32.12
C ALA A 38 41.65 26.31 -33.41
N PHE A 39 41.04 27.49 -33.22
CA PHE A 39 40.64 28.51 -34.21
C PHE A 39 39.19 28.40 -34.73
N ALA A 40 38.23 29.18 -34.20
CA ALA A 40 37.97 30.63 -34.43
C ALA A 40 37.18 30.84 -35.75
N VAL A 41 36.13 31.66 -35.90
CA VAL A 41 35.54 32.73 -35.10
C VAL A 41 34.15 33.08 -35.71
N THR A 42 33.22 33.51 -34.85
CA THR A 42 31.98 34.33 -35.06
C THR A 42 30.96 33.99 -36.16
N ALA A 43 29.72 33.76 -35.72
CA ALA A 43 28.57 34.57 -36.13
C ALA A 43 27.52 34.59 -34.99
N ALA A 44 27.16 35.80 -34.57
CA ALA A 44 26.12 36.04 -33.59
C ALA A 44 24.75 35.72 -34.19
N ALA A 45 23.96 34.91 -33.49
CA ALA A 45 22.51 34.89 -33.61
C ALA A 45 21.95 34.86 -32.19
N ALA A 46 21.48 36.03 -31.75
CA ALA A 46 20.70 36.17 -30.54
C ALA A 46 19.35 35.48 -30.76
N MET A 47 19.24 34.22 -30.37
CA MET A 47 17.95 33.58 -30.11
C MET A 47 17.65 33.80 -28.63
N LEU A 48 16.74 34.72 -28.35
CA LEU A 48 16.00 34.81 -27.09
C LEU A 48 15.16 33.53 -26.94
N ALA A 49 15.81 32.43 -26.59
CA ALA A 49 15.13 31.29 -26.03
C ALA A 49 14.90 31.61 -24.55
N VAL A 50 13.75 32.22 -24.26
CA VAL A 50 13.13 32.11 -22.93
C VAL A 50 12.81 30.63 -22.77
N GLY A 51 13.83 29.87 -22.38
CA GLY A 51 13.71 28.49 -21.94
C GLY A 51 12.96 28.54 -20.63
N GLY A 52 11.64 28.63 -20.72
CA GLY A 52 10.76 28.37 -19.60
C GLY A 52 11.17 27.02 -19.05
N LEU A 53 11.82 27.05 -17.89
CA LEU A 53 11.84 25.90 -17.00
C LEU A 53 10.37 25.57 -16.77
N THR A 54 9.84 24.64 -17.55
CA THR A 54 8.70 23.84 -17.14
C THR A 54 9.21 23.01 -15.98
N ALA A 55 9.31 23.64 -14.81
CA ALA A 55 9.24 22.94 -13.56
C ALA A 55 7.97 22.11 -13.69
N ALA A 56 8.14 20.80 -13.85
CA ALA A 56 7.04 19.87 -13.78
C ALA A 56 6.34 20.20 -12.46
N SER A 57 5.16 20.80 -12.55
CA SER A 57 4.28 20.99 -11.43
C SER A 57 3.93 19.59 -10.94
N ALA A 58 4.76 19.02 -10.07
CA ALA A 58 4.26 18.04 -9.13
C ALA A 58 3.05 18.74 -8.50
N PRO A 59 1.84 18.16 -8.53
CA PRO A 59 0.75 18.74 -7.79
C PRO A 59 1.19 18.70 -6.33
N ALA A 60 1.63 19.85 -5.83
CA ALA A 60 1.85 20.10 -4.42
C ALA A 60 0.46 20.24 -3.80
N GLU A 61 -0.32 19.18 -3.84
CA GLU A 61 -1.49 19.08 -2.99
C GLU A 61 -0.97 18.68 -1.61
N ALA A 62 -0.34 19.64 -0.92
CA ALA A 62 -0.40 19.67 0.52
C ALA A 62 -1.87 19.91 0.89
N ALA A 63 -2.72 18.91 0.64
CA ALA A 63 -4.08 18.88 1.11
C ALA A 63 -3.96 18.86 2.63
N SER A 64 -3.98 20.05 3.24
CA SER A 64 -4.20 20.23 4.66
C SER A 64 -5.53 19.55 4.96
N GLY A 65 -5.48 18.46 5.73
CA GLY A 65 -6.67 17.66 5.99
C GLY A 65 -6.40 16.17 6.08
N GLY A 66 -7.49 15.45 6.28
CA GLY A 66 -7.46 14.01 6.40
C GLY A 66 -7.20 13.32 5.05
N ARG A 67 -6.87 12.05 5.13
CA ARG A 67 -6.70 11.19 3.95
C ARG A 67 -6.95 9.75 4.36
N VAL A 68 -7.59 9.00 3.49
CA VAL A 68 -7.76 7.55 3.62
C VAL A 68 -7.16 6.88 2.42
N CYS A 69 -6.56 5.71 2.63
CA CYS A 69 -6.06 4.86 1.57
C CYS A 69 -6.52 3.42 1.82
N LEU A 70 -7.01 2.78 0.77
CA LEU A 70 -7.29 1.34 0.74
C LEU A 70 -6.20 0.67 -0.10
N PHE A 71 -5.68 -0.45 0.39
CA PHE A 71 -4.63 -1.23 -0.26
C PHE A 71 -5.20 -2.58 -0.66
N LEU A 72 -4.92 -3.04 -1.87
CA LEU A 72 -5.40 -4.29 -2.42
C LEU A 72 -4.27 -5.28 -2.56
N ASP A 73 -4.44 -6.45 -1.93
CA ASP A 73 -3.78 -7.70 -2.29
C ASP A 73 -4.77 -8.47 -3.16
N LYS A 74 -4.54 -8.50 -4.48
CA LYS A 74 -5.52 -9.03 -5.44
C LYS A 74 -5.60 -10.55 -5.40
N GLU A 75 -4.55 -11.21 -4.92
CA GLU A 75 -4.43 -12.68 -4.80
C GLU A 75 -4.70 -13.20 -3.39
N GLY A 76 -4.91 -12.30 -2.43
CA GLY A 76 -5.23 -12.60 -1.04
C GLY A 76 -6.62 -13.21 -0.84
N ALA A 77 -6.81 -13.79 0.35
CA ALA A 77 -8.05 -14.44 0.80
C ALA A 77 -8.65 -15.41 -0.23
N LYS A 78 -8.07 -16.62 -0.28
CA LYS A 78 -8.60 -17.72 -1.11
C LYS A 78 -9.57 -18.56 -0.29
N PHE A 79 -10.77 -18.76 -0.82
CA PHE A 79 -11.81 -19.58 -0.18
C PHE A 79 -12.56 -20.38 -1.24
N ALA A 80 -12.77 -21.68 -0.96
CA ALA A 80 -13.45 -22.61 -1.87
C ALA A 80 -12.93 -22.56 -3.33
N GLY A 81 -11.59 -22.49 -3.50
CA GLY A 81 -10.95 -22.44 -4.81
C GLY A 81 -11.06 -21.10 -5.55
N ARG A 82 -11.62 -20.06 -4.92
CA ARG A 82 -11.78 -18.71 -5.49
C ARG A 82 -10.95 -17.68 -4.75
N THR A 83 -10.40 -16.73 -5.48
CA THR A 83 -9.67 -15.57 -4.93
C THR A 83 -10.65 -14.41 -4.73
N TYR A 84 -10.84 -13.97 -3.49
CA TYR A 84 -11.69 -12.81 -3.16
C TYR A 84 -10.92 -11.50 -3.16
N GLY A 85 -9.61 -11.55 -2.93
CA GLY A 85 -8.77 -10.41 -2.62
C GLY A 85 -8.79 -10.08 -1.14
N HIS A 86 -7.76 -9.38 -0.68
CA HIS A 86 -7.63 -8.89 0.69
C HIS A 86 -7.33 -7.39 0.68
N VAL A 87 -7.76 -6.69 1.72
CA VAL A 87 -7.47 -5.26 1.85
C VAL A 87 -6.86 -4.89 3.20
N ALA A 88 -5.93 -3.95 3.15
CA ALA A 88 -5.51 -3.14 4.29
C ALA A 88 -6.03 -1.72 4.12
N TRP A 89 -6.00 -0.96 5.20
CA TRP A 89 -6.49 0.41 5.24
C TRP A 89 -5.49 1.32 5.98
N ALA A 90 -5.49 2.60 5.62
CA ALA A 90 -4.76 3.63 6.33
C ALA A 90 -5.56 4.94 6.39
N ILE A 91 -5.39 5.69 7.48
CA ILE A 91 -5.93 7.03 7.71
C ILE A 91 -4.78 7.97 8.12
N ARG A 92 -4.75 9.17 7.55
CA ARG A 92 -3.76 10.21 7.91
C ARG A 92 -4.29 11.08 9.04
N ASP A 93 -3.42 11.56 9.91
CA ASP A 93 -3.80 12.57 10.88
C ASP A 93 -4.05 13.92 10.17
N PRO A 94 -5.26 14.51 10.27
CA PRO A 94 -5.53 15.80 9.65
C PRO A 94 -4.71 16.94 10.26
N LYS A 95 -4.16 16.77 11.46
CA LYS A 95 -3.32 17.75 12.16
C LYS A 95 -1.83 17.48 11.99
N ASN A 96 -1.45 16.32 11.47
CA ASN A 96 -0.06 15.94 11.24
C ASN A 96 0.04 15.06 9.99
N THR A 97 0.37 15.68 8.85
CA THR A 97 0.43 14.98 7.56
C THR A 97 1.48 13.86 7.50
N ASN A 98 2.43 13.84 8.43
CA ASN A 98 3.44 12.79 8.56
C ASN A 98 2.99 11.63 9.47
N HIS A 99 1.86 11.73 10.15
CA HIS A 99 1.32 10.69 11.01
C HIS A 99 0.16 9.96 10.35
N TRP A 100 0.22 8.64 10.40
CA TRP A 100 -0.72 7.70 9.82
C TRP A 100 -1.06 6.62 10.83
N ILE A 101 -2.28 6.13 10.75
CA ILE A 101 -2.74 4.93 11.42
C ILE A 101 -3.16 3.94 10.33
N TRP A 102 -2.73 2.69 10.42
CA TRP A 102 -3.04 1.67 9.42
C TRP A 102 -3.29 0.31 10.05
N GLY A 103 -3.96 -0.57 9.32
CA GLY A 103 -4.28 -1.90 9.80
C GLY A 103 -4.87 -2.80 8.73
N ALA A 104 -5.16 -4.03 9.13
CA ALA A 104 -5.88 -5.01 8.35
C ALA A 104 -6.61 -6.00 9.27
N THR A 105 -7.51 -6.78 8.69
CA THR A 105 -8.13 -7.94 9.36
C THR A 105 -7.82 -9.19 8.56
N GLU A 106 -7.01 -10.07 9.13
CA GLU A 106 -6.42 -11.20 8.39
C GLU A 106 -7.17 -12.51 8.56
N ASN A 107 -8.14 -12.58 9.47
CA ASN A 107 -8.82 -13.82 9.86
C ASN A 107 -7.82 -14.90 10.33
N ALA A 108 -7.40 -14.81 11.60
CA ALA A 108 -6.30 -15.60 12.15
C ALA A 108 -6.44 -17.12 11.96
N GLU A 109 -7.68 -17.63 11.90
CA GLU A 109 -7.99 -19.05 11.79
C GLU A 109 -8.02 -19.54 10.33
N GLY A 110 -8.13 -18.64 9.35
CA GLY A 110 -8.24 -19.00 7.92
C GLY A 110 -9.62 -19.54 7.50
N ASP A 111 -10.59 -19.58 8.42
CA ASP A 111 -11.94 -20.10 8.20
C ASP A 111 -12.90 -19.07 7.58
N SER A 112 -14.09 -19.49 7.12
CA SER A 112 -15.10 -18.54 6.61
C SER A 112 -15.67 -17.63 7.71
N THR A 113 -15.53 -18.03 8.98
CA THR A 113 -16.17 -17.39 10.13
C THR A 113 -15.29 -17.52 11.38
N THR A 114 -15.17 -16.44 12.15
CA THR A 114 -14.64 -16.42 13.52
C THR A 114 -15.70 -15.83 14.44
N LEU A 115 -15.98 -16.49 15.57
CA LEU A 115 -17.02 -16.04 16.49
C LEU A 115 -16.64 -14.71 17.19
N PRO A 116 -17.62 -13.88 17.57
CA PRO A 116 -17.38 -12.72 18.43
C PRO A 116 -16.61 -13.11 19.71
N GLY A 117 -15.69 -12.23 20.14
CA GLY A 117 -14.79 -12.46 21.27
C GLY A 117 -13.56 -13.31 20.96
N LYS A 118 -13.46 -13.94 19.78
CA LYS A 118 -12.27 -14.65 19.31
C LYS A 118 -11.36 -13.72 18.50
N ASP A 119 -10.09 -14.12 18.36
CA ASP A 119 -9.11 -13.37 17.58
C ASP A 119 -9.43 -13.49 16.08
N ASN A 120 -9.89 -12.39 15.48
CA ASN A 120 -10.17 -12.32 14.05
C ASN A 120 -8.97 -11.84 13.22
N GLY A 121 -7.77 -11.79 13.79
CA GLY A 121 -6.56 -11.33 13.13
C GLY A 121 -6.56 -9.84 12.80
N SER A 122 -7.40 -9.03 13.44
CA SER A 122 -7.37 -7.58 13.29
C SER A 122 -6.17 -6.99 14.00
N TRP A 123 -5.47 -6.09 13.33
CA TRP A 123 -4.34 -5.37 13.89
C TRP A 123 -4.29 -3.93 13.40
N ILE A 124 -3.62 -3.09 14.17
CA ILE A 124 -3.43 -1.68 13.87
C ILE A 124 -2.05 -1.21 14.30
N GLN A 125 -1.51 -0.22 13.61
CA GLN A 125 -0.21 0.42 13.87
C GLN A 125 -0.33 1.92 13.63
N GLY A 126 0.65 2.68 14.13
CA GLY A 126 0.75 4.12 13.90
C GLY A 126 2.19 4.55 13.65
N GLY A 127 2.38 5.62 12.90
CA GLY A 127 3.71 6.05 12.45
C GLY A 127 3.69 6.86 11.17
N THR A 128 4.78 6.82 10.42
CA THR A 128 4.92 7.52 9.14
C THR A 128 4.43 6.68 7.96
N TRP A 129 4.19 7.34 6.83
CA TRP A 129 3.92 6.64 5.56
C TRP A 129 5.03 5.65 5.21
N SER A 130 6.30 6.06 5.32
CA SER A 130 7.47 5.22 5.06
C SER A 130 7.52 3.98 5.97
N GLU A 131 7.21 4.13 7.26
CA GLU A 131 7.10 3.00 8.18
C GLU A 131 5.97 2.05 7.81
N MET A 132 4.79 2.58 7.46
CA MET A 132 3.65 1.77 7.01
C MET A 132 4.02 0.93 5.78
N ARG A 133 4.73 1.52 4.82
CA ARG A 133 5.18 0.83 3.60
C ARG A 133 6.33 -0.15 3.80
N GLY A 134 6.94 -0.16 4.99
CA GLY A 134 8.13 -0.97 5.28
C GLY A 134 9.42 -0.44 4.66
N GLU A 135 9.44 0.81 4.20
CA GLU A 135 10.61 1.47 3.61
C GLU A 135 11.64 1.83 4.69
N THR A 136 11.19 1.99 5.94
CA THR A 136 12.04 2.20 7.10
C THR A 136 12.02 0.95 7.99
N LYS A 137 13.20 0.49 8.42
CA LYS A 137 13.32 -0.62 9.38
C LYS A 137 12.61 -0.24 10.69
N SER A 138 11.51 -0.90 10.98
CA SER A 138 10.78 -0.80 12.25
C SER A 138 10.29 -2.18 12.68
N LYS A 139 9.87 -2.32 13.94
CA LYS A 139 9.23 -3.56 14.45
C LYS A 139 7.72 -3.58 14.20
N LYS A 140 7.17 -2.58 13.50
CA LYS A 140 5.73 -2.43 13.26
C LYS A 140 5.28 -3.38 12.17
N ARG A 141 4.03 -3.84 12.23
CA ARG A 141 3.40 -4.53 11.09
C ARG A 141 3.22 -3.53 9.95
N THR A 142 3.52 -3.94 8.73
CA THR A 142 3.53 -3.07 7.56
C THR A 142 2.46 -3.49 6.55
N VAL A 143 2.07 -2.54 5.71
CA VAL A 143 1.35 -2.79 4.46
C VAL A 143 2.43 -2.83 3.38
N GLU A 144 3.09 -3.98 3.26
CA GLU A 144 4.30 -4.12 2.44
C GLU A 144 4.01 -4.24 0.94
N LEU A 145 4.92 -3.68 0.13
CA LEU A 145 4.86 -3.71 -1.34
C LEU A 145 4.85 -5.14 -1.90
N ALA A 146 5.52 -6.08 -1.23
CA ALA A 146 5.57 -7.47 -1.68
C ALA A 146 4.22 -8.20 -1.62
N ARG A 147 3.26 -7.68 -0.84
CA ARG A 147 1.94 -8.29 -0.63
C ARG A 147 0.80 -7.52 -1.27
N TYR A 148 0.83 -6.20 -1.20
CA TYR A 148 -0.24 -5.36 -1.75
C TYR A 148 0.17 -4.87 -3.14
N ASP A 149 -0.64 -5.16 -4.16
CA ASP A 149 -0.35 -4.83 -5.57
C ASP A 149 -0.70 -3.38 -5.92
N ALA A 150 -1.67 -2.81 -5.22
CA ALA A 150 -2.24 -1.52 -5.59
C ALA A 150 -2.83 -0.80 -4.38
N TYR A 151 -2.94 0.52 -4.48
CA TYR A 151 -3.67 1.33 -3.52
C TYR A 151 -4.41 2.47 -4.20
N ARG A 152 -5.46 2.94 -3.54
CA ARG A 152 -6.24 4.12 -3.92
C ARG A 152 -6.48 4.95 -2.68
N CYS A 153 -6.50 6.26 -2.83
CA CYS A 153 -6.76 7.16 -1.72
C CYS A 153 -7.83 8.19 -2.07
N ILE A 154 -8.35 8.85 -1.04
CA ILE A 154 -9.18 10.04 -1.15
C ILE A 154 -8.79 11.01 -0.04
N ASN A 155 -8.66 12.29 -0.38
CA ASN A 155 -8.44 13.36 0.57
C ASN A 155 -9.78 13.73 1.25
N THR A 156 -9.73 14.10 2.52
CA THR A 156 -10.89 14.59 3.27
C THR A 156 -10.55 15.93 3.90
N ALA A 157 -11.52 16.83 4.05
CA ALA A 157 -11.29 18.13 4.68
C ALA A 157 -10.79 18.01 6.14
N GLY A 158 -11.14 16.89 6.81
CA GLY A 158 -10.68 16.56 8.15
C GLY A 158 -10.91 15.08 8.46
N GLY A 159 -10.65 14.70 9.70
CA GLY A 159 -10.90 13.35 10.17
C GLY A 159 -10.89 13.21 11.69
N ASP A 160 -11.58 12.19 12.20
CA ASP A 160 -11.63 11.81 13.60
C ASP A 160 -10.88 10.49 13.81
N LEU A 161 -9.58 10.60 14.13
CA LEU A 161 -8.75 9.44 14.45
C LEU A 161 -9.26 8.68 15.68
N LYS A 162 -9.84 9.38 16.67
CA LYS A 162 -10.34 8.71 17.88
C LYS A 162 -11.58 7.87 17.56
N ALA A 163 -12.49 8.37 16.74
CA ALA A 163 -13.65 7.60 16.28
C ALA A 163 -13.23 6.41 15.42
N ALA A 164 -12.27 6.58 14.51
CA ALA A 164 -11.71 5.49 13.71
C ALA A 164 -11.10 4.39 14.60
N GLN A 165 -10.26 4.77 15.57
CA GLN A 165 -9.63 3.84 16.52
C GLN A 165 -10.66 3.11 17.39
N ARG A 166 -11.67 3.82 17.93
CA ARG A 166 -12.76 3.18 18.69
C ARG A 166 -13.50 2.16 17.84
N THR A 167 -13.74 2.47 16.57
CA THR A 167 -14.40 1.57 15.63
C THR A 167 -13.55 0.32 15.38
N PHE A 168 -12.25 0.48 15.14
CA PHE A 168 -11.32 -0.65 15.07
C PHE A 168 -11.36 -1.51 16.35
N ASN A 169 -11.27 -0.89 17.53
CA ASN A 169 -11.25 -1.60 18.81
C ASN A 169 -12.54 -2.39 19.08
N ASN A 170 -13.68 -1.95 18.55
CA ASN A 170 -14.94 -2.69 18.59
C ASN A 170 -14.92 -3.85 17.59
N MET A 171 -14.45 -3.61 16.37
CA MET A 171 -14.43 -4.61 15.29
C MET A 171 -13.36 -5.68 15.42
N GLN A 172 -12.31 -5.47 16.22
CA GLN A 172 -11.38 -6.55 16.57
C GLN A 172 -12.06 -7.63 17.43
N LYS A 173 -13.20 -7.31 18.08
CA LYS A 173 -13.92 -8.20 19.00
C LYS A 173 -15.23 -8.75 18.44
N ASN A 174 -15.71 -8.25 17.30
CA ASN A 174 -17.02 -8.64 16.76
C ASN A 174 -16.95 -9.84 15.78
N GLY A 175 -15.86 -10.61 15.81
CA GLY A 175 -15.68 -11.80 14.96
C GLY A 175 -15.28 -11.47 13.53
N TYR A 176 -15.40 -12.47 12.66
CA TYR A 176 -15.13 -12.42 11.23
C TYR A 176 -16.19 -13.22 10.47
N GLN A 177 -16.59 -12.74 9.30
CA GLN A 177 -17.41 -13.52 8.37
C GLN A 177 -17.06 -13.07 6.96
N ILE A 178 -16.71 -14.02 6.09
CA ILE A 178 -16.05 -13.76 4.81
C ILE A 178 -16.84 -12.81 3.86
N LEU A 179 -18.17 -12.76 3.95
CA LEU A 179 -19.02 -11.93 3.08
C LEU A 179 -19.45 -10.60 3.73
N HIS A 180 -19.72 -10.59 5.04
CA HIS A 180 -20.40 -9.47 5.71
C HIS A 180 -19.57 -8.79 6.81
N ASN A 181 -18.57 -9.47 7.38
CA ASN A 181 -17.77 -8.97 8.49
C ASN A 181 -16.29 -9.30 8.25
N ASN A 182 -15.76 -8.80 7.14
CA ASN A 182 -14.45 -9.17 6.60
C ASN A 182 -13.48 -7.97 6.61
N CYS A 183 -12.30 -8.14 5.99
CA CYS A 183 -11.31 -7.07 5.87
C CYS A 183 -11.85 -5.79 5.21
N LEU A 184 -12.73 -5.92 4.22
CA LEU A 184 -13.31 -4.79 3.49
C LEU A 184 -14.38 -4.07 4.30
N THR A 185 -15.39 -4.79 4.80
CA THR A 185 -16.49 -4.15 5.53
C THR A 185 -16.00 -3.46 6.79
N LYS A 186 -14.99 -4.04 7.47
CA LYS A 186 -14.32 -3.40 8.60
C LYS A 186 -13.54 -2.14 8.18
N ALA A 187 -12.76 -2.17 7.08
CA ALA A 187 -12.07 -0.98 6.59
C ALA A 187 -13.04 0.16 6.26
N ILE A 188 -14.16 -0.14 5.58
CA ILE A 188 -15.20 0.83 5.24
C ILE A 188 -15.85 1.42 6.50
N ALA A 189 -16.12 0.60 7.52
CA ALA A 189 -16.66 1.09 8.78
C ALA A 189 -15.70 2.06 9.49
N ILE A 190 -14.38 1.81 9.44
CA ILE A 190 -13.37 2.74 9.96
C ILE A 190 -13.40 4.05 9.17
N PHE A 191 -13.41 3.99 7.84
CA PHE A 191 -13.46 5.17 6.97
C PHE A 191 -14.70 6.03 7.24
N ARG A 192 -15.88 5.41 7.36
CA ARG A 192 -17.15 6.08 7.70
C ARG A 192 -17.10 6.81 9.03
N LYS A 193 -16.37 6.27 10.01
CA LYS A 193 -16.21 6.89 11.34
C LYS A 193 -15.06 7.89 11.38
N TYR A 194 -14.11 7.78 10.47
CA TYR A 194 -13.04 8.73 10.31
C TYR A 194 -13.53 10.05 9.69
N SER A 195 -14.36 10.04 8.65
CA SER A 195 -14.77 11.29 7.98
C SER A 195 -16.21 11.25 7.46
N PRO A 196 -17.00 12.33 7.63
CA PRO A 196 -18.35 12.43 7.06
C PRO A 196 -18.35 12.42 5.52
N ALA A 197 -17.24 12.80 4.89
CA ALA A 197 -17.06 12.69 3.43
C ALA A 197 -17.08 11.22 2.94
N LEU A 198 -16.98 10.25 3.86
CA LEU A 198 -16.99 8.82 3.60
C LEU A 198 -18.23 8.14 4.18
N SER A 199 -19.32 8.89 4.41
CA SER A 199 -20.60 8.35 4.86
C SER A 199 -21.17 7.33 3.87
N SER A 200 -22.24 6.61 4.26
CA SER A 200 -22.93 5.65 3.38
C SER A 200 -23.45 6.25 2.08
N SER A 201 -23.71 7.56 2.02
CA SER A 201 -24.13 8.26 0.80
C SER A 201 -22.97 8.55 -0.16
N HIS A 202 -21.72 8.49 0.30
CA HIS A 202 -20.52 8.85 -0.48
C HIS A 202 -19.56 7.68 -0.69
N LEU A 203 -19.57 6.71 0.22
CA LEU A 203 -18.78 5.49 0.15
C LEU A 203 -19.71 4.28 0.15
N PRO A 204 -19.90 3.62 -1.01
CA PRO A 204 -20.70 2.41 -1.13
C PRO A 204 -20.25 1.36 -0.12
N ASP A 205 -21.19 0.53 0.33
CA ASP A 205 -20.86 -0.54 1.26
C ASP A 205 -20.11 -1.68 0.60
N GLY A 206 -19.35 -2.44 1.41
CA GLY A 206 -18.57 -3.59 0.96
C GLY A 206 -19.27 -4.92 1.16
N ASP A 207 -20.51 -4.91 1.67
CA ASP A 207 -21.24 -6.14 1.97
C ASP A 207 -21.41 -7.01 0.73
N SER A 208 -21.20 -8.31 0.92
CA SER A 208 -21.32 -9.33 -0.14
C SER A 208 -20.44 -9.09 -1.38
N THR A 209 -19.50 -8.14 -1.30
CA THR A 209 -18.65 -7.74 -2.42
C THR A 209 -17.22 -8.22 -2.17
N PRO A 210 -16.63 -9.04 -3.06
CA PRO A 210 -15.22 -9.42 -2.93
C PRO A 210 -14.31 -8.19 -2.88
N PRO A 211 -13.32 -8.12 -1.97
CA PRO A 211 -12.44 -6.95 -1.85
C PRO A 211 -11.76 -6.53 -3.15
N ARG A 212 -11.34 -7.49 -3.97
CA ARG A 212 -10.80 -7.24 -5.32
C ARG A 212 -11.80 -6.50 -6.22
N ASN A 213 -13.06 -6.93 -6.21
CA ASN A 213 -14.11 -6.33 -7.04
C ASN A 213 -14.45 -4.94 -6.50
N TYR A 214 -14.65 -4.78 -5.19
CA TYR A 214 -14.92 -3.48 -4.60
C TYR A 214 -13.84 -2.45 -4.98
N PHE A 215 -12.56 -2.83 -4.85
CA PHE A 215 -11.45 -1.95 -5.17
C PHE A 215 -11.42 -1.55 -6.66
N LYS A 216 -11.69 -2.49 -7.57
CA LYS A 216 -11.58 -2.27 -9.02
C LYS A 216 -12.83 -1.65 -9.63
N THR A 217 -14.03 -2.07 -9.23
CA THR A 217 -15.28 -1.67 -9.90
C THR A 217 -16.03 -0.63 -9.08
N THR A 218 -16.14 -0.81 -7.77
CA THR A 218 -16.93 0.08 -6.92
C THR A 218 -16.21 1.41 -6.71
N LEU A 219 -14.93 1.38 -6.34
CA LEU A 219 -14.16 2.61 -6.12
C LEU A 219 -13.83 3.36 -7.41
N ASP A 220 -13.85 2.70 -8.58
CA ASP A 220 -13.67 3.37 -9.87
C ASP A 220 -14.81 4.35 -10.19
N ASN A 221 -16.00 4.07 -9.68
CA ASN A 221 -17.20 4.89 -9.84
C ASN A 221 -17.48 5.79 -8.63
N ALA A 222 -16.76 5.60 -7.52
CA ALA A 222 -16.92 6.41 -6.32
C ALA A 222 -16.25 7.79 -6.50
N ARG A 223 -17.04 8.86 -6.32
CA ARG A 223 -16.56 10.24 -6.48
C ARG A 223 -15.42 10.55 -5.51
N GLY A 224 -14.39 11.24 -6.02
CA GLY A 224 -13.26 11.76 -5.23
C GLY A 224 -12.14 10.76 -4.95
N TRP A 225 -12.34 9.47 -5.23
CA TRP A 225 -11.26 8.48 -5.14
C TRP A 225 -10.28 8.63 -6.30
N GLU A 226 -8.99 8.66 -5.95
CA GLU A 226 -7.89 8.64 -6.92
C GLU A 226 -7.91 7.35 -7.73
N LYS A 227 -7.37 7.42 -8.96
CA LYS A 227 -7.10 6.22 -9.76
C LYS A 227 -6.17 5.26 -9.02
N ALA A 228 -6.31 3.98 -9.33
CA ALA A 228 -5.47 2.96 -8.73
C ALA A 228 -4.01 3.21 -9.10
N ARG A 229 -3.16 3.19 -8.08
CA ARG A 229 -1.71 3.28 -8.23
C ARG A 229 -1.15 1.92 -7.91
N THR A 230 -0.29 1.41 -8.78
CA THR A 230 0.53 0.25 -8.45
C THR A 230 1.36 0.60 -7.23
N TYR A 231 1.38 -0.31 -6.29
CA TYR A 231 2.15 -0.19 -5.07
C TYR A 231 3.55 -0.75 -5.34
#